data_AF-A0A350X7H6-F1
#
_entry.id   AF-A0A350X7H6-F1
#
_cell.length_a   1.000
_cell.length_b   1.000
_cell.length_c   1.000
_cell.angle_alpha   90.00
_cell.angle_beta   90.00
_cell.angle_gamma   90.00
#
_symmetry.space_group_name_H-M   'P 1'
#
loop_
_entity.id
_entity.type
_entity.pdbx_description
1 polymer ?
#
loop_
_entity_poly.entity_id
_entity_poly.type
_entity_poly.pdbx_seq_one_letter_code
_entity_poly.pdbx_strand_id
1 'polypeptide(L)'
;MTSRSEQNNWLVGGDGNDTLIGYGSVANQNEVDILIGGSGRDLFVLGNSSSNAYLNNGNSDYALIKGFTIGEDKIQLHQFTGWLRPR
;
A
#
# COMPACT_ATOMS: atom_id res chain seq x y z
N MET A 1 8.22 -12.60 -0.49
CA MET A 1 9.16 -11.64 0.13
C MET A 1 8.36 -10.57 0.87
N THR A 2 8.93 -9.92 1.89
CA THR A 2 8.32 -8.73 2.53
C THR A 2 9.28 -7.55 2.41
N SER A 3 8.80 -6.44 1.88
CA SER A 3 9.61 -5.23 1.67
C SER A 3 8.83 -3.98 2.08
N ARG A 4 9.54 -2.91 2.48
CA ARG A 4 8.95 -1.71 3.06
C ARG A 4 9.63 -0.44 2.53
N SER A 5 8.87 0.64 2.35
CA SER A 5 9.38 1.99 2.04
C SER A 5 9.72 2.80 3.30
N GLU A 6 10.61 3.79 3.19
CA GLU A 6 10.90 4.80 4.24
C GLU A 6 10.90 6.26 3.71
N GLN A 7 10.59 6.46 2.43
CA GLN A 7 10.57 7.73 1.67
C GLN A 7 10.07 7.43 0.24
N ASN A 8 9.84 8.43 -0.63
CA ASN A 8 9.53 8.22 -2.06
C ASN A 8 10.42 7.15 -2.70
N ASN A 9 9.88 5.96 -2.96
CA ASN A 9 10.71 4.84 -3.38
C ASN A 9 10.07 3.96 -4.45
N TRP A 10 10.91 3.08 -5.00
CA TRP A 10 10.50 2.02 -5.89
C TRP A 10 10.64 0.67 -5.18
N LEU A 11 9.53 -0.02 -4.99
CA LEU A 11 9.46 -1.34 -4.35
C LEU A 11 9.03 -2.41 -5.37
N VAL A 12 9.78 -3.50 -5.44
CA VAL A 12 9.52 -4.61 -6.37
C VAL A 12 9.50 -5.93 -5.60
N GLY A 13 8.42 -6.71 -5.72
CA GLY A 13 8.27 -8.05 -5.12
C GLY A 13 9.01 -9.11 -5.92
N GLY A 14 8.77 -9.15 -7.23
CA GLY A 14 9.40 -10.09 -8.14
C GLY A 14 8.51 -11.29 -8.42
N ASP A 15 9.06 -12.50 -8.37
CA ASP A 15 8.28 -13.72 -8.54
C ASP A 15 7.87 -14.30 -7.18
N GLY A 16 6.62 -14.72 -7.07
CA GLY A 16 6.05 -15.34 -5.88
C GLY A 16 4.88 -14.54 -5.31
N ASN A 17 4.41 -14.95 -4.12
CA ASN A 17 3.40 -14.19 -3.41
C ASN A 17 4.12 -13.23 -2.46
N ASP A 18 4.12 -11.95 -2.79
CA ASP A 18 4.85 -10.92 -2.05
C ASP A 18 3.93 -10.06 -1.18
N THR A 19 4.52 -9.45 -0.16
CA THR A 19 3.86 -8.43 0.67
C THR A 19 4.66 -7.14 0.60
N LEU A 20 4.09 -6.15 -0.06
CA LEU A 20 4.70 -4.86 -0.30
C LEU A 20 4.05 -3.83 0.61
N ILE A 21 4.81 -3.32 1.59
CA ILE A 21 4.34 -2.28 2.51
C ILE A 21 4.77 -0.93 1.95
N GLY A 22 3.79 -0.17 1.46
CA GLY A 22 4.05 1.06 0.73
C GLY A 22 4.69 2.17 1.56
N TYR A 23 4.58 2.13 2.89
CA TYR A 23 4.83 3.29 3.75
C TYR A 23 5.88 3.05 4.85
N GLY A 24 6.52 4.14 5.25
CA GLY A 24 7.49 4.22 6.34
C GLY A 24 6.92 3.96 7.72
N SER A 25 7.79 3.94 8.74
CA SER A 25 7.41 3.75 10.15
C SER A 25 6.35 4.76 10.63
N VAL A 26 6.28 5.92 9.98
CA VAL A 26 5.28 6.96 10.18
C VAL A 26 4.44 7.05 8.91
N ALA A 27 3.11 6.92 9.04
CA ALA A 27 2.18 7.12 7.93
C ALA A 27 2.03 8.61 7.60
N ASN A 28 1.78 8.94 6.33
CA ASN A 28 1.47 10.27 5.81
C ASN A 28 2.63 11.28 5.85
N GLN A 29 3.82 10.87 5.42
CA GLN A 29 5.00 11.74 5.32
C GLN A 29 5.04 12.61 4.04
N ASN A 30 3.94 12.72 3.29
CA ASN A 30 3.90 13.29 1.95
C ASN A 30 4.87 12.54 1.03
N GLU A 31 4.53 11.28 0.73
CA GLU A 31 5.38 10.41 -0.07
C GLU A 31 4.70 9.86 -1.34
N VAL A 32 5.51 9.65 -2.36
CA VAL A 32 5.10 9.06 -3.64
C VAL A 32 5.90 7.78 -3.86
N ASP A 33 5.22 6.65 -3.75
CA ASP A 33 5.83 5.32 -3.89
C ASP A 33 5.37 4.62 -5.17
N ILE A 34 6.27 3.86 -5.80
CA ILE A 34 5.94 2.97 -6.92
C ILE A 34 6.08 1.53 -6.42
N LEU A 35 4.97 0.79 -6.41
CA LEU A 35 4.92 -0.59 -5.94
C LEU A 35 4.65 -1.53 -7.12
N ILE A 36 5.50 -2.53 -7.31
CA ILE A 36 5.39 -3.53 -8.36
C ILE A 36 5.39 -4.91 -7.71
N GLY A 37 4.24 -5.60 -7.74
CA GLY A 37 4.12 -6.95 -7.20
C GLY A 37 4.98 -7.92 -7.98
N GLY A 38 4.61 -8.13 -9.24
CA GLY A 38 5.32 -9.01 -10.17
C GLY A 38 4.44 -10.21 -10.49
N SER A 39 5.01 -11.42 -10.50
CA SER A 39 4.26 -12.65 -10.81
C SER A 39 3.79 -13.31 -9.52
N GLY A 40 2.49 -13.53 -9.33
CA GLY A 40 1.96 -14.26 -8.19
C GLY A 40 0.82 -13.50 -7.51
N ARG A 41 0.44 -13.94 -6.30
CA ARG A 41 -0.64 -13.30 -5.53
C ARG A 41 -0.05 -12.36 -4.51
N ASP A 42 0.00 -11.08 -4.86
CA ASP A 42 0.66 -10.06 -4.07
C ASP A 42 -0.30 -9.32 -3.14
N LEU A 43 0.24 -8.84 -2.03
CA LEU A 43 -0.46 -8.01 -1.05
C LEU A 43 0.21 -6.63 -0.95
N PHE A 44 -0.49 -5.60 -1.40
CA PHE A 44 -0.08 -4.21 -1.26
C PHE A 44 -0.69 -3.60 0.01
N VAL A 45 0.13 -3.26 0.99
CA VAL A 45 -0.30 -2.70 2.28
C VAL A 45 -0.08 -1.20 2.29
N LEU A 46 -1.18 -0.44 2.23
CA LEU A 46 -1.20 1.04 2.14
C LEU A 46 -1.76 1.71 3.41
N GLY A 47 -1.71 1.00 4.53
CA GLY A 47 -2.15 1.50 5.82
C GLY A 47 -1.86 0.51 6.95
N ASN A 48 -1.79 1.04 8.17
CA ASN A 48 -1.63 0.24 9.37
C ASN A 48 -2.98 0.08 10.10
N SER A 49 -2.95 -0.45 11.32
CA SER A 49 -4.14 -0.61 12.16
C SER A 49 -4.79 0.73 12.56
N SER A 50 -4.08 1.85 12.47
CA SER A 50 -4.53 3.16 12.94
C SER A 50 -4.91 4.12 11.81
N SER A 51 -4.25 4.06 10.65
CA SER A 51 -4.46 5.02 9.56
C SER A 51 -4.06 4.49 8.19
N ASN A 52 -4.66 5.05 7.13
CA ASN A 52 -4.08 4.97 5.79
C ASN A 52 -2.75 5.73 5.76
N ALA A 53 -1.92 5.37 4.79
CA ALA A 53 -0.59 5.95 4.62
C ALA A 53 -0.54 7.20 3.74
N TYR A 54 -1.51 7.38 2.84
CA TYR A 54 -1.51 8.44 1.83
C TYR A 54 -2.84 9.23 1.90
N LEU A 55 -2.94 10.22 2.79
CA LEU A 55 -4.18 10.96 3.06
C LEU A 55 -4.07 12.48 2.95
N ASN A 56 -2.86 13.05 2.93
CA ASN A 56 -2.67 14.45 3.29
C ASN A 56 -2.51 15.39 2.09
N ASN A 57 -1.74 15.01 1.07
CA ASN A 57 -1.22 15.98 0.08
C ASN A 57 -1.47 15.60 -1.39
N GLY A 58 -2.53 14.82 -1.67
CA GLY A 58 -3.01 14.52 -3.02
C GLY A 58 -1.89 14.02 -3.94
N ASN A 59 -1.56 14.79 -4.99
CA ASN A 59 -0.52 14.43 -5.96
C ASN A 59 0.91 14.37 -5.38
N SER A 60 1.11 14.76 -4.13
CA SER A 60 2.39 14.61 -3.41
C SER A 60 2.33 13.55 -2.31
N ASP A 61 1.25 12.77 -2.23
CA ASP A 61 1.04 11.76 -1.20
C ASP A 61 0.17 10.62 -1.76
N TYR A 62 0.78 9.70 -2.51
CA TYR A 62 0.10 8.56 -3.13
C TYR A 62 1.01 7.35 -3.42
N ALA A 63 0.43 6.15 -3.44
CA ALA A 63 1.08 4.97 -4.00
C ALA A 63 0.62 4.73 -5.44
N LEU A 64 1.58 4.54 -6.35
CA LEU A 64 1.36 4.04 -7.71
C LEU A 64 1.63 2.54 -7.75
N ILE A 65 0.57 1.75 -7.80
CA ILE A 65 0.69 0.29 -8.00
C ILE A 65 0.76 -0.01 -9.50
N LYS A 66 1.77 -0.78 -9.91
CA LYS A 66 1.92 -1.27 -11.29
C LYS A 66 1.84 -2.80 -11.32
N GLY A 67 1.25 -3.31 -12.40
CA GLY A 67 1.15 -4.76 -12.63
C GLY A 67 0.10 -5.47 -11.78
N PHE A 68 -0.87 -4.73 -11.21
CA PHE A 68 -1.92 -5.33 -10.39
C PHE A 68 -2.80 -6.29 -11.20
N THR A 69 -2.87 -7.54 -10.75
CA THR A 69 -3.65 -8.61 -11.38
C THR A 69 -4.97 -8.82 -10.66
N ILE A 70 -6.07 -8.49 -11.34
CA ILE A 70 -7.42 -8.61 -10.79
C ILE A 70 -7.73 -10.07 -10.48
N GLY A 71 -8.20 -10.33 -9.26
CA GLY A 71 -8.56 -11.67 -8.79
C GLY A 71 -7.40 -12.45 -8.17
N GLU A 72 -6.17 -11.95 -8.28
CA GLU A 72 -4.98 -12.54 -7.66
C GLU A 72 -4.46 -11.64 -6.53
N ASP A 73 -4.18 -10.38 -6.87
CA ASP A 73 -3.60 -9.41 -5.97
C ASP A 73 -4.64 -8.79 -5.04
N LYS A 74 -4.16 -8.28 -3.92
CA LYS A 74 -4.97 -7.60 -2.90
C LYS A 74 -4.35 -6.30 -2.45
N ILE A 75 -5.21 -5.33 -2.18
CA ILE A 75 -4.84 -4.07 -1.54
C ILE A 75 -5.42 -4.08 -0.13
N GLN A 76 -4.55 -3.96 0.86
CA GLN A 76 -4.93 -3.71 2.24
C GLN A 76 -4.81 -2.22 2.52
N LEU A 77 -5.96 -1.59 2.78
CA LEU A 77 -6.03 -0.27 3.40
C LEU A 77 -6.08 -0.44 4.93
N HIS A 78 -6.11 0.66 5.67
CA HIS A 78 -6.42 0.59 7.10
C HIS A 78 -7.84 0.07 7.34
N GLN A 79 -8.09 -0.39 8.57
CA GLN A 79 -9.45 -0.68 9.01
C GLN A 79 -10.30 0.60 8.95
N PHE A 80 -11.43 0.54 8.24
CA PHE A 80 -12.43 1.59 8.28
C PHE A 80 -13.15 1.55 9.63
N THR A 81 -12.76 2.41 10.56
CA THR A 81 -13.44 2.61 11.86
C THR A 81 -14.58 3.62 11.78
N GLY A 82 -15.23 3.75 10.62
CA GLY A 82 -16.48 4.49 10.52
C GLY A 82 -17.57 3.72 11.26
N TRP A 83 -18.00 4.25 12.41
CA TRP A 83 -19.11 3.73 13.20
C TRP A 83 -20.24 3.29 12.27
N LEU A 84 -20.64 2.02 12.33
CA LEU A 84 -21.81 1.52 11.63
C LEU A 84 -23.00 2.40 12.04
N ARG A 85 -23.47 3.28 11.15
CA ARG A 85 -24.81 3.85 11.32
C ARG A 85 -25.79 2.73 10.98
N PRO A 86 -26.62 2.27 11.93
CA PRO A 86 -27.72 1.37 11.59
C PRO A 86 -28.60 2.09 10.57
N ARG A 87 -29.03 1.36 9.54
CA ARG A 87 -30.05 1.83 8.60
C ARG A 87 -31.39 1.95 9.29
#